data_AF-A0A938P3T7-F1
#
_entry.id   AF-A0A938P3T7-F1
#
_cell.length_a   1.000
_cell.length_b   1.000
_cell.length_c   1.000
_cell.angle_alpha   90.00
_cell.angle_beta   90.00
_cell.angle_gamma   90.00
#
_symmetry.space_group_name_H-M   'P 1'
#
loop_
_entity.id
_entity.type
_entity.pdbx_description
1 polymer ?
#
loop_
_entity_poly.entity_id
_entity_poly.type
_entity_poly.pdbx_seq_one_letter_code
_entity_poly.pdbx_strand_id
1 'polypeptide(L)'
;MSLSPGTVFTFVNPDFPDNPPHPKIAVAVSPDKRVVYVYTSTREKSVRAWCEKIEGKSGRGDLRTLVSAPITECPVLRQDSWINCNNADMKDEDVLRRRPAFCEYTGGKASMELVGRIRVGVLSSPKVPETIKKVIREQQWPPRAH
;
A
#
# COMPACT_ATOMS: atom_id res chain seq x y z
N MET A 1 13.88 -8.12 -11.52
CA MET A 1 13.92 -8.38 -10.07
C MET A 1 12.50 -8.65 -9.61
N SER A 2 12.27 -9.35 -8.49
CA SER A 2 10.91 -9.53 -7.95
C SER A 2 10.60 -8.49 -6.88
N LEU A 3 9.35 -8.05 -6.78
CA LEU A 3 8.89 -7.16 -5.71
C LEU A 3 9.04 -7.85 -4.36
N SER A 4 9.47 -7.11 -3.35
CA SER A 4 9.50 -7.55 -1.95
C SER A 4 8.62 -6.64 -1.09
N PRO A 5 8.19 -7.07 0.11
CA PRO A 5 7.63 -6.16 1.10
C PRO A 5 8.53 -4.93 1.29
N GLY A 6 7.90 -3.77 1.46
CA GLY A 6 8.55 -2.47 1.54
C GLY A 6 8.90 -1.84 0.19
N THR A 7 8.81 -2.57 -0.93
CA THR A 7 9.10 -1.98 -2.25
C THR A 7 8.09 -0.88 -2.54
N VAL A 8 8.60 0.30 -2.88
CA VAL A 8 7.78 1.44 -3.30
C VAL A 8 7.79 1.54 -4.81
N PHE A 9 6.61 1.61 -5.41
CA PHE A 9 6.43 1.66 -6.85
C PHE A 9 5.26 2.58 -7.22
N THR A 10 5.19 3.00 -8.48
CA THR A 10 4.07 3.76 -9.03
C THR A 10 3.52 3.05 -10.27
N PHE A 11 2.28 3.36 -10.64
CA PHE A 11 1.76 3.08 -11.97
C PHE A 11 0.62 4.06 -12.29
N VAL A 12 0.41 4.35 -13.57
CA VAL A 12 -0.77 5.10 -14.06
C VAL A 12 -1.97 4.16 -14.09
N ASN A 13 -3.09 4.60 -13.51
CA ASN A 13 -4.32 3.85 -13.64
C ASN A 13 -4.91 4.10 -15.04
N PRO A 14 -4.99 3.09 -15.94
CA PRO A 14 -5.50 3.31 -17.29
C PRO A 14 -6.96 3.78 -17.30
N ASP A 15 -7.74 3.43 -16.28
CA ASP A 15 -9.13 3.87 -16.12
C ASP A 15 -9.22 5.35 -15.70
N PHE A 16 -8.10 5.96 -15.27
CA PHE A 16 -8.01 7.36 -14.84
C PHE A 16 -6.67 7.97 -15.32
N PRO A 17 -6.51 8.21 -16.63
CA PRO A 17 -5.25 8.62 -17.23
C PRO A 17 -4.75 10.00 -16.77
N ASP A 18 -5.67 10.88 -16.35
CA ASP A 18 -5.35 12.22 -15.86
C ASP A 18 -4.85 12.23 -14.41
N ASN A 19 -4.96 11.10 -13.70
CA ASN A 19 -4.45 11.00 -12.34
C ASN A 19 -2.93 10.80 -12.38
N PRO A 20 -2.14 11.66 -11.70
CA PRO A 20 -0.69 11.50 -11.67
C PRO A 20 -0.31 10.17 -11.00
N PRO A 21 0.84 9.58 -11.36
CA PRO A 21 1.33 8.36 -10.70
C PRO A 21 1.49 8.59 -9.20
N HIS A 22 0.82 7.75 -8.39
CA HIS A 22 0.90 7.82 -6.93
C HIS A 22 1.73 6.67 -6.36
N PRO A 23 2.61 6.92 -5.36
CA PRO A 23 3.40 5.86 -4.76
C PRO A 23 2.52 4.83 -4.06
N LYS A 24 2.90 3.58 -4.23
CA LYS A 24 2.29 2.39 -3.63
C LYS A 24 3.38 1.62 -2.91
N ILE A 25 3.01 1.02 -1.79
CA ILE A 25 3.94 0.24 -0.98
C ILE A 25 3.46 -1.21 -1.00
N ALA A 26 4.32 -2.11 -1.46
CA ALA A 26 4.10 -3.54 -1.34
C ALA A 26 4.19 -3.94 0.14
N VAL A 27 3.14 -4.56 0.68
CA VAL A 27 3.11 -4.99 2.08
C VAL A 27 3.17 -6.49 2.23
N ALA A 28 2.76 -7.26 1.23
CA ALA A 28 3.00 -8.70 1.18
C ALA A 28 3.21 -9.18 -0.26
N VAL A 29 3.95 -10.27 -0.41
CA VAL A 29 4.19 -10.97 -1.67
C VAL A 29 4.10 -12.45 -1.38
N SER A 30 3.14 -13.13 -2.00
CA SER A 30 2.92 -14.57 -1.84
C SER A 30 3.89 -15.39 -2.70
N PRO A 31 4.05 -16.70 -2.44
CA PRO A 31 4.86 -17.59 -3.28
C PRO A 31 4.41 -17.66 -4.75
N ASP A 32 3.12 -17.47 -5.02
CA ASP A 32 2.55 -17.39 -6.38
C ASP A 32 2.62 -15.98 -6.97
N LYS A 33 3.53 -15.12 -6.48
CA LYS A 33 3.80 -13.76 -6.97
C LYS A 33 2.60 -12.81 -6.90
N ARG A 34 1.62 -13.05 -6.03
CA ARG A 34 0.58 -12.05 -5.75
C ARG A 34 1.15 -11.01 -4.80
N VAL A 35 1.07 -9.77 -5.23
CA VAL A 35 1.55 -8.61 -4.48
C VAL A 35 0.34 -7.90 -3.88
N VAL A 36 0.34 -7.83 -2.55
CA VAL A 36 -0.58 -6.97 -1.80
C VAL A 36 0.08 -5.62 -1.61
N TYR A 37 -0.61 -4.56 -2.01
CA TYR A 37 -0.10 -3.19 -1.90
C TYR A 37 -1.16 -2.22 -1.43
N VAL A 38 -0.70 -1.10 -0.89
CA VAL A 38 -1.53 0.01 -0.43
C VAL A 38 -1.16 1.29 -1.16
N TYR A 39 -2.11 2.22 -1.20
CA TYR A 39 -1.93 3.55 -1.79
C TYR A 39 -1.42 4.52 -0.72
N THR A 40 -0.43 5.33 -1.10
CA THR A 40 0.03 6.45 -0.28
C THR A 40 -0.54 7.76 -0.81
N SER A 41 -0.75 8.73 0.06
CA SER A 41 -1.11 10.10 -0.36
C SER A 41 -0.44 11.12 0.56
N THR A 42 0.13 12.14 -0.08
CA THR A 42 0.77 13.30 0.54
C THR A 42 -0.24 14.36 0.99
N ARG A 43 -1.51 14.22 0.58
CA ARG A 43 -2.56 15.18 0.89
C ARG A 43 -3.42 14.62 2.01
N GLU A 44 -3.01 14.84 3.25
CA GLU A 44 -3.79 14.43 4.44
C GLU A 44 -5.25 14.88 4.33
N LYS A 45 -5.50 16.13 3.88
CA LYS A 45 -6.86 16.66 3.64
C LYS A 45 -7.63 15.86 2.58
N SER A 46 -6.99 15.37 1.52
CA SER A 46 -7.65 14.56 0.49
C SER A 46 -7.86 13.11 0.93
N VAL A 47 -6.98 12.53 1.75
CA VAL A 47 -7.19 11.21 2.36
C VAL A 47 -8.34 11.27 3.36
N ARG A 48 -8.35 12.29 4.23
CA ARG A 48 -9.45 12.55 5.17
C ARG A 48 -10.76 12.82 4.44
N ALA A 49 -10.77 13.68 3.43
CA ALA A 49 -11.97 13.96 2.64
C ALA A 49 -12.46 12.75 1.82
N TRP A 50 -11.57 11.87 1.33
CA TRP A 50 -11.97 10.65 0.62
C TRP A 50 -12.51 9.58 1.58
N CYS A 51 -11.91 9.44 2.77
CA CYS A 51 -12.50 8.69 3.88
C CYS A 51 -13.91 9.22 4.18
N GLU A 52 -14.06 10.52 4.45
CA GLU A 52 -15.36 11.16 4.73
C GLU A 52 -16.39 11.01 3.60
N LYS A 53 -15.95 11.06 2.33
CA LYS A 53 -16.83 11.00 1.14
C LYS A 53 -17.22 9.57 0.74
N ILE A 54 -16.33 8.59 0.86
CA ILE A 54 -16.61 7.18 0.49
C ILE A 54 -17.22 6.41 1.66
N GLU A 55 -16.92 6.77 2.90
CA GLU A 55 -17.44 6.14 4.13
C GLU A 55 -18.76 6.76 4.60
N GLY A 56 -19.61 7.19 3.64
CA GLY A 56 -20.86 7.90 3.88
C GLY A 56 -21.62 7.42 5.14
N LYS A 57 -21.87 8.37 6.06
CA LYS A 57 -22.84 8.26 7.16
C LYS A 57 -22.62 7.17 8.24
N SER A 58 -21.38 6.77 8.56
CA SER A 58 -21.14 6.00 9.80
C SER A 58 -20.28 6.72 10.86
N GLY A 59 -19.90 7.98 10.63
CA GLY A 59 -19.36 8.85 11.67
C GLY A 59 -17.95 8.51 12.17
N ARG A 60 -17.28 7.48 11.63
CA ARG A 60 -15.85 7.21 11.79
C ARG A 60 -15.37 6.41 10.59
N GLY A 61 -14.61 7.04 9.70
CA GLY A 61 -13.51 6.28 9.10
C GLY A 61 -12.69 5.76 10.24
N ASP A 62 -12.53 4.45 10.34
CA ASP A 62 -11.91 3.87 11.52
C ASP A 62 -10.44 4.30 11.50
N LEU A 63 -10.13 5.41 12.19
CA LEU A 63 -8.82 6.08 12.21
C LEU A 63 -7.69 5.09 12.54
N ARG A 64 -8.05 3.95 13.15
CA ARG A 64 -7.22 2.77 13.38
C ARG A 64 -6.57 2.18 12.12
N THR A 65 -7.12 2.46 10.94
CA THR A 65 -6.66 1.96 9.63
C THR A 65 -5.90 3.02 8.82
N LEU A 66 -5.73 4.23 9.38
CA LEU A 66 -4.84 5.24 8.83
C LEU A 66 -3.46 5.10 9.46
N VAL A 67 -2.45 4.89 8.62
CA VAL A 67 -1.05 4.79 9.06
C VAL A 67 -0.29 6.01 8.57
N SER A 68 0.41 6.69 9.49
CA SER A 68 1.37 7.73 9.13
C SER A 68 2.62 7.09 8.54
N ALA A 69 3.10 7.64 7.43
CA ALA A 69 4.33 7.26 6.77
C ALA A 69 5.29 8.48 6.77
N PRO A 70 6.09 8.65 7.83
CA PRO A 70 7.10 9.70 7.89
C PRO A 70 8.12 9.54 6.75
N ILE A 71 8.65 10.64 6.25
CA ILE A 71 9.72 10.63 5.23
C ILE A 71 10.94 9.83 5.68
N THR A 72 11.24 9.81 6.98
CA THR A 72 12.36 9.04 7.56
C THR A 72 12.19 7.53 7.41
N GLU A 73 10.96 7.04 7.40
CA GLU A 73 10.63 5.62 7.25
C GLU A 73 10.37 5.21 5.80
N CYS A 74 10.25 6.18 4.89
CA CYS A 74 10.17 5.93 3.47
C CYS A 74 10.72 7.14 2.68
N PRO A 75 12.05 7.29 2.55
CA PRO A 75 12.69 8.49 1.98
C PRO A 75 12.28 8.83 0.54
N VAL A 76 11.65 7.88 -0.13
CA VAL A 76 11.08 8.01 -1.48
C VAL A 76 9.84 8.90 -1.52
N LEU A 77 9.05 8.87 -0.44
CA LEU A 77 7.93 9.78 -0.25
C LEU A 77 8.58 11.11 0.10
N ARG A 78 8.72 12.01 -0.86
CA ARG A 78 9.47 13.29 -0.73
C ARG A 78 8.97 14.23 0.40
N GLN A 79 7.99 13.80 1.18
CA GLN A 79 7.40 14.42 2.35
C GLN A 79 6.60 13.37 3.15
N ASP A 80 6.24 13.70 4.38
CA ASP A 80 5.34 12.89 5.20
C ASP A 80 4.02 12.63 4.47
N SER A 81 3.57 11.38 4.59
CA SER A 81 2.42 10.87 3.86
C SER A 81 1.52 10.05 4.77
N TRP A 82 0.31 9.79 4.29
CA TRP A 82 -0.68 8.96 4.97
C TRP A 82 -1.09 7.79 4.09
N ILE A 83 -1.39 6.67 4.73
CA ILE A 83 -1.76 5.41 4.09
C ILE A 83 -3.13 5.00 4.59
N ASN A 84 -4.06 4.84 3.65
CA ASN A 84 -5.38 4.29 3.95
C ASN A 84 -5.36 2.77 3.79
N CYS A 85 -5.29 2.05 4.90
CA CYS A 85 -5.21 0.60 4.91
C CYS A 85 -6.55 -0.09 4.56
N ASN A 86 -7.67 0.66 4.49
CA ASN A 86 -8.93 0.13 3.96
C ASN A 86 -8.87 -0.10 2.45
N ASN A 87 -7.94 0.57 1.76
CA ASN A 87 -7.78 0.49 0.31
C ASN A 87 -6.56 -0.37 -0.05
N ALA A 88 -6.53 -1.61 0.44
CA ALA A 88 -5.53 -2.59 0.04
C ALA A 88 -6.02 -3.35 -1.22
N ASP A 89 -5.12 -3.56 -2.17
CA ASP A 89 -5.40 -4.30 -3.40
C ASP A 89 -4.36 -5.42 -3.58
N MET A 90 -4.71 -6.42 -4.38
CA MET A 90 -3.89 -7.58 -4.65
C MET A 90 -3.87 -7.87 -6.16
N LYS A 91 -2.67 -7.93 -6.74
CA LYS A 91 -2.46 -8.22 -8.16
C LYS A 91 -1.29 -9.17 -8.35
N ASP A 92 -1.29 -9.88 -9.46
CA ASP A 92 -0.12 -10.61 -9.94
C ASP A 92 1.02 -9.62 -10.26
N GLU A 93 2.26 -9.99 -9.89
CA GLU A 93 3.44 -9.15 -10.12
C GLU A 93 3.66 -8.81 -11.60
N ASP A 94 3.47 -9.78 -12.50
CA ASP A 94 3.69 -9.58 -13.93
C ASP A 94 2.62 -8.66 -14.53
N VAL A 95 1.42 -8.62 -13.94
CA VAL A 95 0.37 -7.65 -14.30
C VAL A 95 0.77 -6.24 -13.86
N LEU A 96 1.35 -6.08 -12.67
CA LEU A 96 1.83 -4.79 -12.19
C LEU A 96 2.96 -4.25 -13.06
N ARG A 97 3.95 -5.10 -13.39
CA ARG A 97 5.12 -4.74 -14.21
C ARG A 97 4.76 -4.31 -15.63
N ARG A 98 3.64 -4.81 -16.16
CA ARG A 98 3.15 -4.46 -17.50
C ARG A 98 2.35 -3.16 -17.56
N ARG A 99 2.02 -2.55 -16.42
CA ARG A 99 1.23 -1.31 -16.44
C ARG A 99 2.03 -0.12 -17.01
N PRO A 100 1.39 0.76 -17.79
CA PRO A 100 2.01 2.00 -18.24
C PRO A 100 2.57 2.81 -17.06
N ALA A 101 3.78 3.32 -17.24
CA ALA A 101 4.52 4.05 -16.21
C ALA A 101 4.67 3.27 -14.89
N PHE A 102 4.70 1.93 -14.95
CA PHE A 102 5.27 1.16 -13.86
C PHE A 102 6.73 1.59 -13.71
N CYS A 103 6.95 2.44 -12.73
CA CYS A 103 8.26 2.82 -12.29
C CYS A 103 8.37 2.22 -10.89
N GLU A 104 9.15 1.14 -10.75
CA GLU A 104 9.79 0.94 -9.46
C GLU A 104 10.49 2.27 -9.18
N TYR A 105 10.18 2.95 -8.08
CA TYR A 105 11.07 4.02 -7.65
C TYR A 105 12.38 3.29 -7.35
N THR A 106 13.27 3.22 -8.33
CA THR A 106 14.33 2.22 -8.39
C THR A 106 15.23 2.41 -7.18
N GLY A 107 15.09 1.53 -6.19
CA GLY A 107 15.86 1.55 -4.93
C GLY A 107 15.09 2.03 -3.70
N GLY A 108 13.85 2.47 -3.85
CA GLY A 108 13.04 2.99 -2.77
C GLY A 108 12.39 1.92 -1.90
N LYS A 109 12.85 1.76 -0.65
CA LYS A 109 12.22 0.87 0.33
C LYS A 109 11.65 1.65 1.51
N ALA A 110 10.43 1.31 1.89
CA ALA A 110 9.89 1.62 3.20
C ALA A 110 10.59 0.76 4.28
N SER A 111 10.70 1.31 5.48
CA SER A 111 11.16 0.58 6.66
C SER A 111 10.24 -0.61 6.93
N MET A 112 10.80 -1.69 7.46
CA MET A 112 9.99 -2.85 7.84
C MET A 112 9.05 -2.56 9.01
N GLU A 113 9.35 -1.54 9.82
CA GLU A 113 8.47 -1.03 10.87
C GLU A 113 7.21 -0.38 10.27
N LEU A 114 7.36 0.49 9.27
CA LEU A 114 6.23 1.06 8.53
C LEU A 114 5.41 -0.05 7.87
N VAL A 115 6.06 -1.01 7.21
CA VAL A 115 5.38 -2.16 6.60
C VAL A 115 4.58 -2.95 7.64
N GLY A 116 5.15 -3.18 8.83
CA GLY A 116 4.46 -3.85 9.94
C GLY A 116 3.20 -3.12 10.37
N ARG A 117 3.28 -1.78 10.56
CA ARG A 117 2.12 -0.95 10.93
C ARG A 117 1.03 -0.99 9.86
N ILE A 118 1.41 -0.90 8.58
CA ILE A 118 0.45 -1.01 7.47
C ILE A 118 -0.25 -2.37 7.50
N ARG A 119 0.49 -3.48 7.66
CA ARG A 119 -0.11 -4.83 7.75
C ARG A 119 -1.12 -4.93 8.88
N VAL A 120 -0.81 -4.42 10.07
CA VAL A 120 -1.76 -4.39 11.20
C VAL A 120 -3.02 -3.57 10.85
N GLY A 121 -2.84 -2.42 10.19
CA GLY A 121 -3.96 -1.62 9.69
C GLY A 121 -4.83 -2.37 8.68
N VAL A 122 -4.22 -3.10 7.73
CA VAL A 122 -4.94 -3.89 6.72
C VAL A 122 -5.67 -5.09 7.35
N LEU A 123 -5.04 -5.79 8.29
CA LEU A 123 -5.62 -6.94 8.97
C LEU A 123 -6.78 -6.55 9.90
N SER A 124 -6.72 -5.38 10.52
CA SER A 124 -7.78 -4.85 11.38
C SER A 124 -8.94 -4.23 10.61
N SER A 125 -8.76 -3.92 9.31
CA SER A 125 -9.81 -3.32 8.50
C SER A 125 -10.98 -4.28 8.24
N PRO A 126 -12.23 -3.87 8.50
CA PRO A 126 -13.42 -4.64 8.10
C PRO A 126 -13.72 -4.52 6.60
N LYS A 127 -13.04 -3.62 5.87
CA LYS A 127 -13.28 -3.33 4.44
C LYS A 127 -12.38 -4.15 3.52
N VAL A 128 -11.26 -4.67 4.03
CA VAL A 128 -10.32 -5.46 3.24
C VAL A 128 -10.81 -6.90 3.12
N PRO A 129 -10.88 -7.49 1.91
CA PRO A 129 -11.26 -8.88 1.71
C PRO A 129 -10.38 -9.88 2.48
N GLU A 130 -10.98 -10.95 3.02
CA GLU A 130 -10.22 -11.98 3.76
C GLU A 130 -9.16 -12.69 2.90
N THR A 131 -9.32 -12.75 1.59
CA THR A 131 -8.30 -13.29 0.67
C THR A 131 -6.99 -12.50 0.74
N ILE A 132 -7.06 -11.18 0.82
CA ILE A 132 -5.88 -10.31 1.00
C ILE A 132 -5.27 -10.53 2.39
N LYS A 133 -6.11 -10.56 3.43
CA LYS A 133 -5.64 -10.77 4.80
C LYS A 133 -4.96 -12.14 4.98
N LYS A 134 -5.48 -13.18 4.32
CA LYS A 134 -4.88 -14.52 4.31
C LYS A 134 -3.45 -14.47 3.74
N VAL A 135 -3.24 -13.82 2.59
CA VAL A 135 -1.89 -13.66 2.00
C VAL A 135 -0.94 -12.95 2.96
N ILE A 136 -1.40 -11.90 3.66
CA ILE A 136 -0.58 -11.19 4.65
C ILE A 136 -0.22 -12.10 5.83
N ARG A 137 -1.16 -12.90 6.34
CA ARG A 137 -0.95 -13.82 7.48
C ARG A 137 -0.02 -14.98 7.12
N GLU A 138 -0.11 -15.49 5.90
CA GLU A 138 0.68 -16.65 5.43
C GLU A 138 2.11 -16.27 5.04
N GLN A 139 2.39 -14.98 4.86
CA GLN A 139 3.74 -14.52 4.59
C GLN A 139 4.61 -14.66 5.85
N GLN A 140 5.59 -15.57 5.80
CA GLN A 140 6.50 -15.82 6.92
C GLN A 140 7.26 -14.55 7.33
N TRP A 141 7.33 -14.33 8.65
CA TRP A 141 8.09 -13.25 9.26
C TRP A 141 9.18 -13.82 10.19
N PRO A 142 10.42 -13.30 10.14
CA PRO A 142 10.99 -12.36 9.16
C PRO A 142 11.26 -13.07 7.82
N PRO A 143 11.60 -12.35 6.72
CA PRO A 143 12.09 -13.02 5.51
C PRO A 143 13.25 -13.91 5.90
N ARG A 144 13.24 -15.18 5.48
CA ARG A 144 14.41 -16.04 5.63
C ARG A 144 15.56 -15.32 4.94
N ALA A 145 16.59 -14.97 5.71
CA ALA A 145 17.87 -14.60 5.14
C ALA A 145 18.33 -15.80 4.32
N HIS A 146 18.42 -15.61 3.00
CA HIS A 146 19.12 -16.52 2.10
C HIS A 146 20.55 -16.03 1.96
#